data_AF-A0A7W2MG03-F1
#
_entry.id   AF-A0A7W2MG03-F1
#
_cell.length_a   1.000
_cell.length_b   1.000
_cell.length_c   1.000
_cell.angle_alpha   90.00
_cell.angle_beta   90.00
_cell.angle_gamma   90.00
#
_symmetry.space_group_name_H-M   'P 1'
#
loop_
_entity.id
_entity.type
_entity.pdbx_description
1 polymer ?
#
loop_
_entity_poly.entity_id
_entity_poly.type
_entity_poly.pdbx_seq_one_letter_code
_entity_poly.pdbx_strand_id
1 'polypeptide(L)' 'MKNKFKYSLIFAAVTLASGCSSLGVEPWERDLLAKEQMALTSSPIDSALDDHIYFSKEASSGGKSFGGGGCGCN' A
#
# COMPACT_ATOMS: atom_id res chain seq x y z
N MET A 1 14.06 4.77 42.86
CA MET A 1 14.89 4.21 41.76
C MET A 1 14.07 3.41 40.74
N LYS A 2 13.15 2.53 41.17
CA LYS A 2 12.29 1.73 40.28
C LYS A 2 11.48 2.57 39.26
N ASN A 3 10.96 3.73 39.65
CA ASN A 3 10.17 4.57 38.73
C ASN A 3 11.03 5.25 37.65
N LYS A 4 12.26 5.67 37.99
CA LYS A 4 13.20 6.22 37.00
C LYS A 4 13.59 5.17 35.95
N PHE A 5 13.75 3.91 36.39
CA PHE A 5 14.03 2.79 35.49
C PHE A 5 12.83 2.48 34.57
N LYS A 6 11.60 2.55 35.09
CA LYS A 6 10.37 2.39 34.28
C LYS A 6 10.26 3.47 33.20
N TYR A 7 10.49 4.73 33.53
CA TYR A 7 10.45 5.82 32.54
C TYR A 7 11.56 5.69 31.48
N SER A 8 12.75 5.25 31.88
CA SER A 8 13.85 4.96 30.94
C SER A 8 13.51 3.84 29.96
N LEU A 9 12.80 2.80 30.41
CA LEU A 9 12.39 1.67 29.58
C LEU A 9 11.30 2.08 28.57
N ILE A 10 10.35 2.91 29.00
CA ILE A 10 9.31 3.46 28.12
C ILE A 10 9.91 4.36 27.06
N PHE A 11 10.86 5.23 27.43
CA PHE A 11 11.53 6.11 26.48
C PHE A 11 12.31 5.33 25.42
N ALA A 12 13.04 4.29 25.81
CA ALA A 12 13.76 3.42 24.89
C ALA A 12 12.82 2.65 23.94
N ALA A 13 11.66 2.21 24.43
CA ALA A 13 10.67 1.52 23.59
C ALA A 13 10.08 2.45 22.51
N VAL A 14 9.85 3.72 22.83
CA VAL A 14 9.31 4.71 21.88
C VAL A 14 10.32 5.02 20.76
N THR A 15 11.61 5.13 21.08
CA THR A 15 12.65 5.40 20.07
C THR A 15 12.95 4.19 19.18
N LEU A 16 12.70 2.97 19.66
CA LEU A 16 12.78 1.75 18.84
C LEU A 16 11.55 1.57 17.94
N ALA A 17 10.39 2.09 18.34
CA ALA A 17 9.16 2.03 17.55
C ALA A 17 9.06 3.15 16.49
N SER A 18 9.88 4.20 16.56
CA SER A 18 9.97 5.20 15.50
C SER A 18 10.68 4.60 14.28
N GLY A 19 9.91 4.28 13.25
CA GLY A 19 10.42 3.82 11.96
C GLY A 19 11.13 4.93 11.17
N CYS A 20 11.98 4.53 10.23
CA CYS A 20 12.75 5.38 9.34
C CYS A 20 11.90 6.02 8.22
N SER A 21 10.77 6.65 8.55
CA SER A 21 9.85 7.22 7.56
C SER A 21 10.41 8.45 6.82
N SER A 22 11.42 9.13 7.37
CA SER A 22 12.05 10.31 6.74
C SER A 22 13.37 10.02 6.02
N LEU A 23 13.79 8.76 5.94
CA LEU A 23 15.05 8.35 5.29
C LEU A 23 14.87 8.04 3.79
N GLY A 24 13.66 8.23 3.26
CA GLY A 24 13.35 8.04 1.86
C GLY A 24 13.21 9.36 1.10
N VAL A 25 13.28 9.27 -0.22
CA VAL A 25 12.92 10.34 -1.16
C VAL A 25 11.43 10.67 -1.08
N GLU A 26 11.10 11.93 -1.34
CA GLU A 26 9.73 12.42 -1.37
C GLU A 26 8.93 11.66 -2.45
N PRO A 27 7.62 11.44 -2.29
CA PRO A 27 6.83 10.63 -3.21
C PRO A 27 6.98 11.03 -4.70
N TRP A 28 7.10 12.33 -4.99
CA TRP A 28 7.29 12.87 -6.34
C TRP A 28 8.72 12.75 -6.87
N GLU A 29 9.71 12.49 -6.01
CA GLU A 29 11.10 12.29 -6.42
C GLU A 29 11.35 10.85 -6.92
N ARG A 30 10.41 9.92 -6.71
CA ARG A 30 10.52 8.53 -7.17
C ARG A 30 10.29 8.35 -8.67
N ASP A 31 9.84 9.39 -9.36
CA ASP A 31 9.46 9.34 -10.78
C ASP A 31 10.63 8.99 -11.70
N LEU A 32 11.86 9.37 -11.33
CA LEU A 32 13.07 9.13 -12.13
C LEU A 32 13.67 7.72 -11.95
N LEU A 33 13.32 7.01 -10.87
CA LEU A 33 13.85 5.68 -10.56
C LEU A 33 12.95 4.54 -11.06
N ALA A 34 11.66 4.83 -11.28
CA ALA A 34 10.70 3.89 -11.80
C ALA A 34 10.92 3.71 -13.31
N LYS A 35 11.59 2.62 -13.69
CA LYS A 35 11.71 2.25 -15.10
C LYS A 35 10.43 1.57 -15.57
N GLU A 36 10.12 1.67 -16.87
CA GLU A 36 8.95 1.03 -17.48
C GLU A 36 8.90 -0.50 -17.21
N GLN A 37 10.06 -1.16 -17.15
CA GLN A 37 10.15 -2.61 -16.86
C GLN A 37 9.84 -2.98 -15.39
N MET A 38 9.71 -1.99 -14.51
CA MET A 38 9.31 -2.17 -13.11
C MET A 38 7.80 -2.03 -12.92
N ALA A 39 7.04 -1.82 -14.01
CA ALA A 39 5.60 -1.82 -13.97
C ALA A 39 5.08 -3.16 -13.42
N LEU A 40 4.11 -3.10 -12.52
CA LEU A 40 3.48 -4.29 -11.92
C LEU A 40 2.79 -5.18 -12.96
N THR A 41 2.42 -4.59 -14.10
CA THR A 41 1.84 -5.26 -15.26
C THR A 41 2.73 -5.00 -16.48
N SER A 42 3.07 -6.06 -17.19
CA SER A 42 3.83 -5.99 -18.45
C SER A 42 2.96 -5.60 -19.64
N SER A 43 1.64 -5.79 -19.55
CA SER A 43 0.67 -5.41 -20.57
C SER A 43 -0.53 -4.74 -19.91
N PRO A 44 -0.54 -3.40 -19.82
CA PRO A 44 -1.62 -2.67 -19.17
C PRO A 44 -2.95 -2.84 -19.91
N ILE A 45 -2.94 -3.04 -21.23
CA ILE A 45 -4.15 -3.23 -22.04
C ILE A 45 -4.80 -4.58 -21.74
N ASP A 46 -4.01 -5.65 -21.72
CA ASP A 46 -4.55 -7.00 -21.43
C ASP A 46 -5.05 -7.07 -19.98
N SER A 47 -4.29 -6.49 -19.05
CA SER A 47 -4.72 -6.40 -17.64
C SER A 47 -6.03 -5.63 -17.47
N ALA A 48 -6.22 -4.52 -18.20
CA ALA A 48 -7.46 -3.75 -18.16
C ALA A 48 -8.64 -4.52 -18.77
N LEU A 49 -8.39 -5.27 -19.85
CA LEU A 49 -9.41 -6.11 -20.47
C LEU A 49 -9.84 -7.25 -19.54
N ASP A 50 -8.87 -7.93 -18.92
CA ASP A 50 -9.15 -8.98 -17.94
C ASP A 50 -9.95 -8.43 -16.77
N ASP A 51 -9.55 -7.28 -16.21
CA ASP A 51 -10.28 -6.65 -15.11
C ASP A 51 -11.72 -6.27 -15.52
N HIS A 52 -11.94 -5.80 -16.75
CA HIS A 52 -13.28 -5.53 -17.26
C HIS A 52 -14.13 -6.82 -17.37
N ILE A 53 -13.54 -7.92 -17.84
CA ILE A 53 -14.21 -9.22 -17.95
C ILE A 53 -14.56 -9.77 -16.57
N TYR A 54 -13.60 -9.78 -15.63
CA TYR A 54 -13.81 -10.26 -14.27
C TYR A 54 -14.81 -9.40 -13.53
N PHE A 55 -14.72 -8.07 -13.62
CA PHE A 55 -15.71 -7.17 -13.05
C PHE A 55 -17.11 -7.46 -13.61
N SER A 56 -17.25 -7.67 -14.92
CA SER A 56 -18.56 -7.98 -15.53
C SER A 56 -19.13 -9.31 -15.06
N LYS A 57 -18.28 -10.30 -14.75
CA LYS A 57 -18.72 -11.64 -14.30
C LYS A 57 -18.98 -11.70 -12.79
N GLU A 58 -18.19 -10.96 -12.01
CA GLU A 58 -18.04 -11.14 -10.56
C GLU A 58 -18.31 -9.84 -9.80
N ALA A 59 -18.98 -8.87 -10.42
CA ALA A 59 -19.32 -7.57 -9.82
C ALA A 59 -20.06 -7.72 -8.49
N SER A 60 -20.97 -8.69 -8.42
CA SER A 60 -21.77 -9.00 -7.23
C SER A 60 -21.02 -9.74 -6.12
N SER A 61 -19.79 -10.21 -6.35
CA SER A 61 -18.93 -10.79 -5.30
C SER A 61 -17.95 -9.79 -4.69
N GLY A 62 -17.93 -8.55 -5.19
CA GLY A 62 -16.96 -7.54 -4.80
C GLY A 62 -15.66 -7.74 -5.58
N GLY A 63 -15.49 -6.97 -6.66
CA GLY A 63 -14.31 -7.04 -7.52
C GLY A 63 -13.02 -6.55 -6.81
N LYS A 64 -11.93 -6.40 -7.58
CA LYS A 64 -10.60 -5.98 -7.08
C LYS A 64 -10.52 -4.56 -6.49
N SER A 65 -11.63 -3.84 -6.33
CA SER A 65 -11.67 -2.47 -5.81
C SER A 65 -11.76 -2.43 -4.29
N PHE A 66 -11.04 -1.50 -3.67
CA PHE A 66 -10.96 -1.27 -2.22
C PHE A 66 -12.24 -0.66 -1.58
N GLY A 67 -13.34 -0.51 -2.33
CA GLY A 67 -14.58 0.13 -1.85
C GLY A 67 -15.89 -0.49 -2.33
N GLY A 68 -15.89 -1.70 -2.90
CA GLY A 68 -17.08 -2.29 -3.54
C GLY A 68 -17.58 -3.54 -2.82
N GLY A 69 -18.54 -3.37 -1.90
CA GLY A 69 -19.39 -4.48 -1.48
C GLY A 69 -20.16 -5.03 -2.68
N GLY A 70 -20.43 -6.34 -2.67
CA GLY A 70 -20.93 -7.16 -3.78
C GLY A 70 -22.31 -6.81 -4.37
N CYS A 71 -22.53 -5.57 -4.78
CA CYS A 71 -23.66 -5.14 -5.61
C CYS A 71 -23.24 -4.73 -7.02
N GLY A 72 -21.95 -4.72 -7.34
CA GLY A 72 -21.44 -4.38 -8.68
C GLY A 72 -21.45 -2.89 -9.03
N CYS A 73 -21.73 -2.00 -8.08
CA CYS A 73 -21.65 -0.56 -8.29
C CYS A 73 -20.25 -0.05 -7.94
N ASN A 74 -19.55 0.53 -8.91
CA ASN A 74 -18.32 1.33 -8.74
C ASN A 74 -18.63 2.77 -9.17
#